data_AF-A0A7C3HA67-F1
#
_entry.id   AF-A0A7C3HA67-F1
#
_cell.length_a   1.000
_cell.length_b   1.000
_cell.length_c   1.000
_cell.angle_alpha   90.00
_cell.angle_beta   90.00
_cell.angle_gamma   90.00
#
_symmetry.space_group_name_H-M   'P 1'
#
loop_
_entity.id
_entity.type
_entity.pdbx_description
1 polymer ?
#
loop_
_entity_poly.entity_id
_entity_poly.type
_entity_poly.pdbx_seq_one_letter_code
_entity_poly.pdbx_strand_id
1 'polypeptide(L)'
;MKKRTWVILVSLLASTISTTAFSAGNEQSIEERVKRMERLVNSQGLVDIMVRVESMQSELQRLVGEIEVQKHTLDEIKKRQRDLYVDLDRRILQIERGSGASQRSTPMQSMPMEQAPVDTKSHVAPNRTKSITQPVAKKKKEGEQVAYQKAFDLLRALRYEKATEAFRQFLSDYPNGRYAHIAQYWLAETSYHT
;
A
#
# COMPACT_ATOMS: atom_id res chain seq x y z
N MET A 1 -63.80 80.12 6.78
CA MET A 1 -64.30 80.49 5.43
C MET A 1 -63.13 80.93 4.57
N LYS A 2 -63.02 80.40 3.32
CA LYS A 2 -62.43 81.01 2.09
C LYS A 2 -60.98 81.55 2.17
N LYS A 3 -60.00 81.32 1.27
CA LYS A 3 -59.83 80.74 -0.09
C LYS A 3 -58.30 80.62 -0.30
N ARG A 4 -57.76 79.48 -0.75
CA ARG A 4 -57.20 79.19 -2.09
C ARG A 4 -56.06 80.10 -2.62
N THR A 5 -54.87 79.49 -2.70
CA THR A 5 -53.90 79.45 -3.81
C THR A 5 -53.57 80.74 -4.58
N TRP A 6 -52.30 81.18 -4.55
CA TRP A 6 -51.50 81.30 -5.77
C TRP A 6 -49.99 81.40 -5.47
N VAL A 7 -49.23 80.74 -6.32
CA VAL A 7 -47.77 80.68 -6.44
C VAL A 7 -47.19 82.07 -6.66
N ILE A 8 -45.98 82.35 -6.15
CA ILE A 8 -44.99 83.20 -6.84
C ILE A 8 -43.59 82.97 -6.26
N LEU A 9 -42.69 82.65 -7.19
CA LEU A 9 -41.25 82.95 -7.27
C LEU A 9 -40.33 82.62 -6.08
N VAL A 10 -39.42 81.65 -6.25
CA VAL A 10 -38.07 81.83 -6.84
C VAL A 10 -37.15 82.65 -5.94
N SER A 11 -36.15 81.93 -5.42
CA SER A 11 -34.77 82.32 -5.13
C SER A 11 -34.32 82.40 -3.67
N LEU A 12 -33.20 81.70 -3.45
CA LEU A 12 -32.16 81.97 -2.46
C LEU A 12 -32.51 81.78 -0.98
N LEU A 13 -31.96 80.74 -0.34
CA LEU A 13 -30.65 80.88 0.29
C LEU A 13 -30.12 79.50 0.74
N ALA A 14 -28.85 79.28 0.46
CA ALA A 14 -28.09 78.08 0.76
C ALA A 14 -27.99 77.79 2.27
N SER A 15 -28.22 76.52 2.65
CA SER A 15 -27.31 75.86 3.58
C SER A 15 -27.56 74.37 3.70
N THR A 16 -26.44 73.65 3.84
CA THR A 16 -26.29 72.24 4.17
C THR A 16 -26.63 71.24 3.08
N ILE A 17 -25.62 70.85 2.30
CA ILE A 17 -25.05 69.49 2.30
C ILE A 17 -23.58 69.66 1.88
N SER A 18 -22.68 69.72 2.87
CA SER A 18 -21.26 69.45 2.65
C SER A 18 -21.04 67.95 2.80
N THR A 19 -21.21 67.22 1.69
CA THR A 19 -20.80 65.82 1.49
C THR A 19 -21.00 65.61 -0.01
N THR A 20 -20.01 65.40 -0.87
CA THR A 20 -18.81 64.59 -0.76
C THR A 20 -17.75 65.10 -1.74
N ALA A 21 -16.57 65.50 -1.25
CA ALA A 21 -15.38 65.71 -2.10
C ALA A 21 -14.25 64.78 -1.63
N PHE A 22 -14.55 63.48 -1.58
CA PHE A 22 -13.56 62.42 -1.44
C PHE A 22 -13.98 61.28 -2.36
N SER A 23 -13.87 61.48 -3.67
CA SER A 23 -14.18 60.45 -4.66
C SER A 23 -13.39 60.65 -5.95
N ALA A 24 -13.22 61.89 -6.42
CA ALA A 24 -12.52 62.17 -7.69
C ALA A 24 -11.05 61.68 -7.75
N GLY A 25 -10.28 61.79 -6.65
CA GLY A 25 -8.89 61.31 -6.61
C GLY A 25 -8.79 59.77 -6.47
N ASN A 26 -9.78 59.13 -5.87
CA ASN A 26 -9.86 57.68 -5.79
C ASN A 26 -10.34 57.08 -7.11
N GLU A 27 -11.31 57.69 -7.80
CA GLU A 27 -11.84 57.22 -9.08
C GLU A 27 -10.78 57.24 -10.18
N GLN A 28 -10.03 58.33 -10.32
CA GLN A 28 -8.92 58.40 -11.28
C GLN A 28 -7.84 57.34 -11.00
N SER A 29 -7.53 57.10 -9.72
CA SER A 29 -6.59 56.05 -9.32
C SER A 29 -7.12 54.63 -9.61
N ILE A 30 -8.41 54.39 -9.39
CA ILE A 30 -9.04 53.10 -9.69
C ILE A 30 -9.09 52.85 -11.20
N GLU A 31 -9.44 53.85 -12.01
CA GLU A 31 -9.43 53.73 -13.47
C GLU A 31 -8.03 53.49 -14.04
N GLU A 32 -7.01 54.14 -13.49
CA GLU A 32 -5.60 53.87 -13.85
C GLU A 32 -5.17 52.46 -13.47
N ARG A 33 -5.59 51.98 -12.28
CA ARG A 33 -5.34 50.60 -11.83
C ARG A 33 -6.08 49.59 -12.68
N VAL A 34 -7.32 49.88 -13.08
CA VAL A 34 -8.13 49.04 -13.98
C VAL A 34 -7.52 49.00 -15.37
N LYS A 35 -7.12 50.13 -15.97
CA LYS A 35 -6.42 50.14 -17.27
C LYS A 35 -5.08 49.41 -17.25
N ARG A 36 -4.37 49.46 -16.11
CA ARG A 36 -3.12 48.71 -15.92
C ARG A 36 -3.40 47.20 -15.81
N MET A 37 -4.40 46.81 -15.02
CA MET A 37 -4.87 45.43 -14.91
C MET A 37 -5.34 44.90 -16.26
N GLU A 38 -6.14 45.69 -16.99
CA GLU A 38 -6.64 45.37 -18.32
C GLU A 38 -5.49 45.20 -19.32
N ARG A 39 -4.47 46.06 -19.31
CA ARG A 39 -3.27 45.86 -20.15
C ARG A 39 -2.47 44.61 -19.78
N LEU A 40 -2.33 44.31 -18.49
CA LEU A 40 -1.63 43.11 -18.02
C LEU A 40 -2.41 41.83 -18.38
N VAL A 41 -3.74 41.88 -18.33
CA VAL A 41 -4.64 40.77 -18.65
C VAL A 41 -4.82 40.60 -20.17
N ASN A 42 -4.91 41.67 -20.95
CA ASN A 42 -5.38 41.61 -22.35
C ASN A 42 -4.42 40.98 -23.36
N SER A 43 -3.12 40.83 -23.09
CA SER A 43 -2.23 40.28 -24.14
C SER A 43 -1.13 39.36 -23.65
N GLN A 44 -0.61 39.55 -22.44
CA GLN A 44 0.59 38.83 -22.01
C GLN A 44 0.34 37.96 -20.78
N GLY A 45 -0.49 38.40 -19.82
CA GLY A 45 -0.86 37.59 -18.66
C GLY A 45 -1.77 36.41 -18.98
N LEU A 46 -2.74 36.58 -19.89
CA LEU A 46 -3.64 35.48 -20.27
C LEU A 46 -2.89 34.37 -21.05
N VAL A 47 -1.94 34.76 -21.90
CA VAL A 47 -1.09 33.82 -22.65
C VAL A 47 -0.15 33.06 -21.70
N ASP A 48 0.48 33.76 -20.75
CA ASP A 48 1.35 33.12 -19.75
C ASP A 48 0.58 32.11 -18.87
N ILE A 49 -0.64 32.46 -18.44
CA ILE A 49 -1.50 31.55 -17.68
C ILE A 49 -1.92 30.35 -18.54
N MET A 50 -2.26 30.55 -19.82
CA MET A 50 -2.64 29.46 -20.71
C MET A 50 -1.47 28.48 -20.90
N VAL A 51 -0.26 28.99 -21.16
CA VAL A 51 0.96 28.17 -21.26
C VAL A 51 1.25 27.43 -19.94
N ARG A 52 1.02 28.08 -18.79
CA ARG A 52 1.20 27.46 -17.48
C ARG A 52 0.16 26.37 -17.17
N VAL A 53 -1.09 26.56 -17.60
CA VAL A 53 -2.15 25.54 -17.47
C VAL A 53 -1.83 24.34 -18.35
N GLU A 54 -1.38 24.56 -19.59
CA GLU A 54 -0.96 23.49 -20.49
C GLU A 54 0.24 22.71 -19.93
N SER A 55 1.24 23.41 -19.38
CA SER A 55 2.40 22.75 -18.76
C SER A 55 2.02 21.94 -17.52
N MET A 56 1.14 22.47 -16.66
CA MET A 56 0.61 21.73 -15.51
C MET A 56 -0.21 20.52 -15.93
N GLN A 57 -1.03 20.61 -16.98
CA GLN A 57 -1.79 19.47 -17.49
C GLN A 57 -0.86 18.37 -18.03
N SER A 58 0.19 18.76 -18.75
CA SER A 58 1.21 17.82 -19.22
C SER A 58 1.94 17.15 -18.06
N GLU A 59 2.28 17.90 -17.00
CA GLU A 59 2.94 17.34 -15.82
C GLU A 59 2.02 16.40 -15.03
N LEU A 60 0.73 16.72 -14.91
CA LEU A 60 -0.26 15.82 -14.30
C LEU A 60 -0.39 14.51 -15.08
N GLN A 61 -0.44 14.56 -16.41
CA GLN A 61 -0.47 13.35 -17.24
C GLN A 61 0.80 12.52 -17.05
N ARG A 62 1.96 13.16 -16.97
CA ARG A 62 3.24 12.48 -16.69
C ARG A 62 3.23 11.80 -15.31
N LEU A 63 2.81 12.52 -14.27
CA LEU A 63 2.74 11.98 -12.91
C LEU A 63 1.75 10.82 -12.79
N VAL A 64 0.60 10.88 -13.48
CA VAL A 64 -0.35 9.78 -13.54
C VAL A 64 0.30 8.55 -14.18
N GLY A 65 1.01 8.73 -15.30
CA GLY A 65 1.76 7.64 -15.93
C GLY A 65 2.83 7.04 -15.01
N GLU A 66 3.58 7.88 -14.30
CA GLU A 66 4.58 7.42 -13.31
C GLU A 66 3.92 6.64 -12.17
N ILE A 67 2.76 7.08 -11.67
CA ILE A 67 1.99 6.37 -10.64
C ILE A 67 1.52 4.99 -11.13
N GLU A 68 1.05 4.90 -12.37
CA GLU A 68 0.61 3.63 -12.96
C GLU A 68 1.76 2.63 -13.08
N VAL A 69 2.94 3.08 -13.52
CA VAL A 69 4.16 2.26 -13.58
C VAL A 69 4.61 1.84 -12.18
N GLN A 70 4.61 2.75 -11.21
CA GLN A 70 4.98 2.44 -9.82
C GLN A 70 4.02 1.43 -9.19
N LYS A 71 2.71 1.58 -9.41
CA LYS A 71 1.69 0.66 -8.93
C LYS A 71 1.92 -0.74 -9.49
N HIS A 72 2.13 -0.86 -10.81
CA HIS A 72 2.44 -2.14 -11.44
C HIS A 72 3.71 -2.78 -10.85
N THR A 73 4.77 -1.99 -10.68
CA THR A 73 6.04 -2.47 -10.09
C THR A 73 5.83 -2.97 -8.65
N LEU A 74 5.02 -2.26 -7.85
CA LEU A 74 4.67 -2.71 -6.50
C LEU A 74 3.89 -4.02 -6.52
N ASP A 75 2.92 -4.17 -7.40
CA ASP A 75 2.14 -5.41 -7.52
C ASP A 75 3.00 -6.60 -7.97
N GLU A 76 3.97 -6.37 -8.87
CA GLU A 76 4.95 -7.36 -9.30
C GLU A 76 5.88 -7.78 -8.15
N ILE A 77 6.45 -6.82 -7.41
CA ILE A 77 7.31 -7.08 -6.25
C ILE A 77 6.53 -7.85 -5.18
N LYS A 78 5.30 -7.42 -4.87
CA LYS A 78 4.42 -8.13 -3.93
C LYS A 78 4.21 -9.57 -4.38
N LYS A 79 3.85 -9.79 -5.64
CA LYS A 79 3.65 -11.15 -6.19
C LYS A 79 4.91 -12.00 -6.05
N ARG A 80 6.07 -11.48 -6.45
CA ARG A 80 7.36 -12.18 -6.32
C ARG A 80 7.68 -12.51 -4.86
N GLN A 81 7.40 -11.59 -3.93
CA GLN A 81 7.57 -11.82 -2.50
C GLN A 81 6.67 -12.99 -2.05
N ARG A 82 5.39 -13.01 -2.41
CA ARG A 82 4.48 -14.11 -2.06
C ARG A 82 4.96 -15.46 -2.62
N ASP A 83 5.36 -15.48 -3.88
CA ASP A 83 5.84 -16.69 -4.55
C ASP A 83 7.10 -17.24 -3.85
N LEU A 84 8.04 -16.35 -3.48
CA LEU A 84 9.24 -16.71 -2.74
C LEU A 84 8.92 -17.26 -1.34
N TYR A 85 7.97 -16.66 -0.63
CA TYR A 85 7.54 -17.15 0.69
C TYR A 85 6.92 -18.55 0.59
N VAL A 86 6.05 -18.78 -0.39
CA VAL A 86 5.42 -20.09 -0.60
C VAL A 86 6.46 -21.15 -1.00
N ASP A 87 7.45 -20.81 -1.83
CA ASP A 87 8.53 -21.74 -2.21
C ASP A 87 9.44 -22.09 -1.03
N LEU A 88 9.87 -21.08 -0.26
CA LEU A 88 10.71 -21.26 0.92
C LEU A 88 10.01 -22.18 1.94
N ASP A 89 8.72 -21.97 2.18
CA ASP A 89 7.92 -22.80 3.06
C ASP A 89 7.82 -24.26 2.56
N ARG A 90 7.47 -24.47 1.28
CA ARG A 90 7.43 -25.81 0.69
C ARG A 90 8.75 -26.54 0.87
N ARG A 91 9.86 -25.83 0.64
CA ARG A 91 11.20 -26.38 0.79
C ARG A 91 11.53 -26.70 2.25
N ILE A 92 11.15 -25.84 3.20
CA ILE A 92 11.33 -26.10 4.65
C ILE A 92 10.52 -27.33 5.06
N LEU A 93 9.23 -27.40 4.69
CA LEU A 93 8.38 -28.56 4.99
C LEU A 93 8.92 -29.85 4.35
N GLN A 94 9.55 -29.76 3.18
CA GLN A 94 10.18 -30.89 2.51
C GLN A 94 11.51 -31.29 3.17
N ILE A 95 12.32 -30.35 3.64
CA ILE A 95 13.53 -30.61 4.42
C ILE A 95 13.17 -31.22 5.77
N GLU A 96 12.15 -30.70 6.47
CA GLU A 96 11.66 -31.28 7.73
C GLU A 96 11.14 -32.72 7.55
N ARG A 97 10.42 -32.99 6.45
CA ARG A 97 9.96 -34.35 6.12
C ARG A 97 11.10 -35.25 5.65
N GLY A 98 12.07 -34.72 4.91
CA GLY A 98 13.22 -35.43 4.34
C GLY A 98 14.35 -35.69 5.33
N SER A 99 14.52 -34.84 6.35
CA SER A 99 15.48 -35.05 7.44
C SER A 99 15.09 -36.21 8.38
N GLY A 100 13.86 -36.72 8.28
CA GLY A 100 13.42 -37.94 8.96
C GLY A 100 13.53 -39.21 8.12
N ALA A 101 13.88 -39.10 6.83
CA ALA A 101 13.97 -40.21 5.90
C ALA A 101 15.34 -40.21 5.22
N SER A 102 16.34 -40.70 5.96
CA SER A 102 17.55 -41.42 5.50
C SER A 102 18.21 -40.88 4.21
N GLN A 103 19.52 -40.64 4.17
CA GLN A 103 20.50 -41.73 4.22
C GLN A 103 19.97 -43.06 3.62
N ARG A 104 19.23 -43.00 2.51
CA ARG A 104 18.88 -44.16 1.69
C ARG A 104 19.91 -44.14 0.57
N SER A 105 20.92 -44.97 0.78
CA SER A 105 21.82 -45.49 -0.22
C SER A 105 21.20 -45.45 -1.61
N THR A 106 21.92 -44.81 -2.53
CA THR A 106 21.84 -45.11 -3.95
C THR A 106 21.85 -46.65 -4.10
N PRO A 107 20.89 -47.26 -4.81
CA PRO A 107 21.13 -48.56 -5.41
C PRO A 107 22.19 -48.31 -6.47
N MET A 108 23.44 -48.53 -6.09
CA MET A 108 24.54 -48.74 -7.02
C MET A 108 24.12 -49.95 -7.86
N GLN A 109 23.71 -49.70 -9.09
CA GLN A 109 23.49 -50.75 -10.07
C GLN A 109 24.85 -51.42 -10.28
N SER A 110 24.96 -52.61 -9.69
CA SER A 110 26.08 -53.51 -9.84
C SER A 110 26.23 -53.88 -11.31
N MET A 111 27.19 -53.28 -12.00
CA MET A 111 27.89 -53.98 -13.07
C MET A 111 28.87 -54.98 -12.42
N PRO A 112 29.03 -56.19 -12.95
CA PRO A 112 29.94 -57.17 -12.38
C PRO A 112 31.39 -56.70 -12.38
N MET A 113 31.99 -56.83 -11.19
CA MET A 113 33.40 -56.94 -10.82
C MET A 113 34.47 -56.99 -11.93
N GLU A 114 35.41 -56.05 -11.87
CA GLU A 114 36.84 -56.28 -12.16
C GLU A 114 37.61 -55.64 -10.98
N GLN A 115 38.54 -56.40 -10.39
CA GLN A 115 39.19 -56.13 -9.12
C GLN A 115 40.34 -55.12 -9.22
N ALA A 116 40.55 -54.32 -8.16
CA ALA A 116 41.86 -54.08 -7.56
C ALA A 116 41.70 -53.49 -6.13
N PRO A 117 42.51 -53.90 -5.14
CA PRO A 117 42.34 -53.52 -3.74
C PRO A 117 43.27 -52.36 -3.33
N VAL A 118 42.81 -51.48 -2.43
CA VAL A 118 43.70 -50.78 -1.49
C VAL A 118 42.97 -50.42 -0.19
N ASP A 119 43.57 -50.87 0.91
CA ASP A 119 43.31 -50.54 2.30
C ASP A 119 43.20 -49.04 2.58
N THR A 120 42.42 -48.61 3.58
CA THR A 120 42.87 -48.43 4.99
C THR A 120 42.00 -47.42 5.77
N LYS A 121 41.50 -47.87 6.92
CA LYS A 121 41.26 -47.17 8.21
C LYS A 121 40.24 -46.02 8.33
N SER A 122 39.24 -46.31 9.17
CA SER A 122 38.72 -45.53 10.30
C SER A 122 39.01 -44.04 10.37
N HIS A 123 37.93 -43.24 10.38
CA HIS A 123 37.92 -42.05 11.24
C HIS A 123 36.63 -41.92 12.05
N VAL A 124 36.90 -41.63 13.32
CA VAL A 124 36.05 -41.52 14.50
C VAL A 124 35.03 -40.38 14.35
N ALA A 125 33.89 -40.54 15.02
CA ALA A 125 32.90 -39.49 15.25
C ALA A 125 33.52 -38.20 15.84
N PRO A 126 32.80 -37.08 15.77
CA PRO A 126 32.36 -36.55 17.06
C PRO A 126 30.92 -36.03 17.05
N ASN A 127 30.20 -36.52 18.06
CA ASN A 127 29.08 -35.92 18.76
C ASN A 127 28.98 -34.38 18.64
N ARG A 128 27.86 -33.85 18.12
CA ARG A 128 27.34 -32.52 18.50
C ARG A 128 25.80 -32.50 18.58
N THR A 129 25.35 -32.60 19.82
CA THR A 129 24.49 -31.62 20.51
C THR A 129 23.01 -31.55 20.14
N LYS A 130 22.21 -32.21 20.99
CA LYS A 130 20.90 -31.78 21.52
C LYS A 130 19.89 -31.26 20.49
N SER A 131 19.12 -32.21 19.93
CA SER A 131 17.77 -31.94 19.46
C SER A 131 16.95 -31.36 20.63
N ILE A 132 16.60 -30.08 20.50
CA ILE A 132 15.64 -29.41 21.38
C ILE A 132 14.30 -30.11 21.19
N THR A 133 14.01 -31.06 22.06
CA THR A 133 12.66 -31.60 22.24
C THR A 133 11.94 -30.58 23.14
N GLN A 134 11.27 -29.61 22.52
CA GLN A 134 10.27 -28.82 23.24
C GLN A 134 8.92 -29.55 23.26
N PRO A 135 8.12 -29.34 24.32
CA PRO A 135 7.15 -30.31 24.79
C PRO A 135 5.91 -30.31 23.90
N VAL A 136 5.43 -31.52 23.61
CA VAL A 136 4.13 -31.77 22.98
C VAL A 136 3.04 -31.19 23.86
N ALA A 137 2.52 -30.02 23.48
CA ALA A 137 1.26 -29.50 24.01
C ALA A 137 0.11 -30.40 23.53
N LYS A 138 -0.33 -31.29 24.42
CA LYS A 138 -1.56 -32.07 24.26
C LYS A 138 -2.77 -31.13 24.34
N LYS A 139 -3.48 -30.91 23.22
CA LYS A 139 -4.94 -31.07 23.02
C LYS A 139 -5.46 -30.28 21.81
N LYS A 140 -5.80 -30.98 20.72
CA LYS A 140 -7.09 -30.87 19.98
C LYS A 140 -7.19 -32.04 19.00
N LYS A 141 -8.38 -32.62 18.82
CA LYS A 141 -8.63 -33.84 18.02
C LYS A 141 -8.56 -33.63 16.51
N GLU A 142 -8.33 -32.40 16.06
CA GLU A 142 -8.01 -32.10 14.68
C GLU A 142 -6.49 -31.98 14.57
N GLY A 143 -5.90 -32.70 13.62
CA GLY A 143 -4.47 -32.55 13.34
C GLY A 143 -4.19 -31.12 12.91
N GLU A 144 -3.03 -30.58 13.27
CA GLU A 144 -2.58 -29.23 12.92
C GLU A 144 -2.82 -28.89 11.43
N GLN A 145 -2.52 -29.84 10.54
CA GLN A 145 -2.73 -29.70 9.11
C GLN A 145 -4.21 -29.43 8.73
N VAL A 146 -5.17 -30.07 9.42
CA VAL A 146 -6.60 -29.89 9.15
C VAL A 146 -7.04 -28.50 9.60
N ALA A 147 -6.58 -28.05 10.77
CA ALA A 147 -6.86 -26.72 11.28
C ALA A 147 -6.29 -25.62 10.35
N TYR A 148 -5.06 -25.81 9.85
CA TYR A 148 -4.46 -24.91 8.87
C TYR A 148 -5.26 -24.89 7.56
N GLN A 149 -5.63 -26.06 7.02
CA GLN A 149 -6.36 -26.16 5.76
C GLN A 149 -7.70 -25.41 5.82
N LYS A 150 -8.43 -25.53 6.94
CA LYS A 150 -9.70 -24.84 7.16
C LYS A 150 -9.54 -23.30 7.11
N ALA A 151 -8.49 -22.77 7.73
CA ALA A 151 -8.19 -21.33 7.67
C ALA A 151 -7.80 -20.91 6.24
N PHE A 152 -6.99 -21.74 5.57
CA PHE A 152 -6.55 -21.49 4.20
C PHE A 152 -7.69 -21.52 3.17
N ASP A 153 -8.69 -22.39 3.36
CA ASP A 153 -9.86 -22.44 2.46
C ASP A 153 -10.71 -21.16 2.54
N LEU A 154 -10.77 -20.50 3.71
CA LEU A 154 -11.42 -19.19 3.85
C LEU A 154 -10.67 -18.10 3.08
N LEU A 155 -9.34 -18.13 3.13
CA LEU A 155 -8.49 -17.23 2.36
C LEU A 155 -8.68 -17.46 0.85
N ARG A 156 -8.71 -18.71 0.39
CA ARG A 156 -8.99 -19.04 -1.02
C ARG A 156 -10.37 -18.56 -1.49
N ALA A 157 -11.34 -18.51 -0.58
CA ALA A 157 -12.67 -17.97 -0.82
C ALA A 157 -12.74 -16.43 -0.72
N LEU A 158 -11.60 -15.73 -0.60
CA LEU A 158 -11.50 -14.28 -0.44
C LEU A 158 -12.26 -13.73 0.78
N ARG A 159 -12.54 -14.57 1.78
CA ARG A 159 -13.23 -14.18 3.01
C ARG A 159 -12.21 -13.70 4.03
N TYR A 160 -11.56 -12.57 3.76
CA TYR A 160 -10.42 -12.08 4.53
C TYR A 160 -10.70 -11.93 6.03
N GLU A 161 -11.85 -11.37 6.42
CA GLU A 161 -12.27 -11.25 7.83
C GLU A 161 -12.28 -12.61 8.56
N LYS A 162 -12.99 -13.59 7.99
CA LYS A 162 -13.08 -14.93 8.57
C LYS A 162 -11.74 -15.66 8.54
N ALA A 163 -10.93 -15.43 7.52
CA ALA A 163 -9.59 -15.99 7.40
C ALA A 163 -8.66 -15.42 8.49
N THR A 164 -8.71 -14.10 8.75
CA THR A 164 -7.96 -13.44 9.82
C THR A 164 -8.29 -14.05 11.18
N GLU A 165 -9.57 -14.21 11.51
CA GLU A 165 -9.99 -14.87 12.75
C GLU A 165 -9.49 -16.32 12.83
N ALA A 166 -9.65 -17.09 11.74
CA ALA A 166 -9.23 -18.49 11.69
C ALA A 166 -7.71 -18.67 11.83
N PHE A 167 -6.90 -17.80 11.21
CA PHE A 167 -5.44 -17.84 11.36
C PHE A 167 -4.98 -17.39 12.75
N ARG A 168 -5.62 -16.38 13.36
CA ARG A 168 -5.35 -16.02 14.77
C ARG A 168 -5.64 -17.19 15.70
N GLN A 169 -6.75 -17.88 15.48
CA GLN A 169 -7.12 -19.04 16.29
C GLN A 169 -6.15 -20.21 16.05
N PHE A 170 -5.75 -20.46 14.81
CA PHE A 170 -4.73 -21.45 14.49
C PHE A 170 -3.40 -21.18 15.22
N LEU A 171 -2.93 -19.93 15.23
CA LEU A 171 -1.70 -19.55 15.94
C LEU A 171 -1.83 -19.64 17.47
N SER A 172 -3.04 -19.50 18.00
CA SER A 172 -3.31 -19.73 19.42
C SER A 172 -3.30 -21.23 19.76
N ASP A 173 -3.87 -22.06 18.90
CA ASP A 173 -3.96 -23.52 19.11
C ASP A 173 -2.61 -24.22 18.84
N TYR A 174 -1.82 -23.72 17.88
CA TYR A 174 -0.55 -24.29 17.43
C TYR A 174 0.57 -23.21 17.35
N PRO A 175 0.96 -22.59 18.48
CA PRO A 175 1.91 -21.47 18.48
C PRO A 175 3.31 -21.83 17.98
N ASN A 176 3.74 -23.08 18.19
CA ASN A 176 5.00 -23.63 17.71
C ASN A 176 4.76 -24.75 16.67
N GLY A 177 3.61 -24.73 16.00
CA GLY A 177 3.23 -25.70 14.99
C GLY A 177 4.10 -25.59 13.73
N ARG A 178 4.21 -26.69 12.96
CA ARG A 178 4.89 -26.69 11.66
C ARG A 178 4.32 -25.67 10.69
N TYR A 179 3.03 -25.36 10.75
CA TYR A 179 2.39 -24.35 9.90
C TYR A 179 2.27 -22.97 10.56
N ALA A 180 2.77 -22.78 11.79
CA ALA A 180 2.64 -21.52 12.52
C ALA A 180 3.25 -20.33 11.77
N HIS A 181 4.48 -20.48 11.27
CA HIS A 181 5.14 -19.42 10.50
C HIS A 181 4.38 -19.07 9.21
N ILE A 182 3.79 -20.06 8.54
CA ILE A 182 2.98 -19.88 7.33
C ILE A 182 1.68 -19.15 7.66
N ALA A 183 1.03 -19.55 8.76
CA ALA A 183 -0.18 -18.90 9.24
C ALA A 183 0.07 -17.45 9.68
N GLN A 184 1.25 -17.12 10.22
CA GLN A 184 1.64 -15.73 10.51
C GLN A 184 1.73 -14.90 9.23
N TYR A 185 2.33 -15.44 8.17
CA TYR A 185 2.40 -14.77 6.88
C TYR A 185 1.00 -14.51 6.30
N TRP A 186 0.14 -15.53 6.24
CA TRP A 186 -1.22 -15.34 5.74
C TRP A 186 -2.07 -14.43 6.61
N LEU A 187 -1.88 -14.45 7.93
CA LEU A 187 -2.53 -13.51 8.84
C LEU A 187 -2.14 -12.05 8.52
N ALA A 188 -0.86 -11.80 8.24
CA ALA A 188 -0.41 -10.47 7.84
C ALA A 188 -1.03 -10.04 6.50
N GLU A 189 -1.08 -10.95 5.53
CA GLU A 189 -1.72 -10.69 4.23
C GLU A 189 -3.23 -10.42 4.40
N THR A 190 -3.98 -11.26 5.13
CA THR A 190 -5.41 -11.06 5.32
C THR A 190 -5.73 -9.77 6.08
N SER A 191 -4.90 -9.40 7.06
CA SER A 191 -5.05 -8.16 7.83
C SER A 191 -4.76 -6.90 7.01
N TYR A 192 -4.11 -7.01 5.86
CA TYR A 192 -3.90 -5.88 4.94
C TYR A 192 -5.13 -5.64 4.04
N HIS A 193 -5.93 -6.68 3.77
CA HIS A 193 -7.09 -6.62 2.89
C HIS A 193 -8.42 -6.37 3.63
N THR A 194 -8.43 -6.48 4.96
CA THR A 194 -9.53 -6.09 5.86
C THR A 194 -9.34 -4.68 6.38
#